data_AF-A0A5E5QFG0-F1
#
_entry.id   AF-A0A5E5QFG0-F1
#
_cell.length_a   1.000
_cell.length_b   1.000
_cell.length_c   1.000
_cell.angle_alpha   90.00
_cell.angle_beta   90.00
_cell.angle_gamma   90.00
#
_symmetry.space_group_name_H-M   'P 1'
#
loop_
_entity.id
_entity.type
_entity.pdbx_description
1 polymer ?
#
loop_
_entity_poly.entity_id
_entity_poly.type
_entity_poly.pdbx_seq_one_letter_code
_entity_poly.pdbx_strand_id
1 'polypeptide(L)'
;MDKLKAVIKEYGRWSELETYIDRIETHIEIDFSHSLENAKALLETVGKEICTCNSVELDATPSINSVLKKAFSSMGYANSNLVNQVSSALATIGQQVGELRNEIGLTSHGKSLEEIKQRNSKVDLLTREFLIDTVELVSVFLIRNFETKHLRTAHETLTDSLDYLEAEDFNESWDDSFGEFVMGDYSYPASEILFNVDKQAYVNEYKSFTEGDV
;
A
#
# COMPACT_ATOMS: atom_id res chain seq x y z
N MET A 1 11.30 3.72 -12.53
CA MET A 1 10.42 3.59 -11.36
C MET A 1 10.69 2.27 -10.64
N ASP A 2 11.96 2.01 -10.30
CA ASP A 2 12.40 0.69 -9.87
C ASP A 2 11.93 0.31 -8.47
N LYS A 3 11.76 1.30 -7.57
CA LYS A 3 11.29 1.04 -6.20
C LYS A 3 9.85 0.56 -6.21
N LEU A 4 9.00 1.17 -7.05
CA LEU A 4 7.60 0.73 -7.17
C LEU A 4 7.49 -0.67 -7.78
N LYS A 5 8.29 -0.98 -8.81
CA LYS A 5 8.36 -2.35 -9.37
C LYS A 5 8.78 -3.38 -8.32
N ALA A 6 9.75 -3.05 -7.46
CA ALA A 6 10.17 -3.93 -6.39
C ALA A 6 9.03 -4.20 -5.38
N VAL A 7 8.28 -3.18 -5.00
CA VAL A 7 7.13 -3.30 -4.08
C VAL A 7 5.97 -4.09 -4.72
N ILE A 8 5.69 -3.89 -6.00
CA ILE A 8 4.66 -4.67 -6.71
C ILE A 8 5.04 -6.16 -6.77
N LYS A 9 6.31 -6.48 -6.99
CA LYS A 9 6.79 -7.87 -6.96
C LYS A 9 6.69 -8.49 -5.58
N GLU A 10 6.94 -7.70 -4.53
CA GLU A 10 6.76 -8.10 -3.13
C GLU A 10 5.30 -8.41 -2.82
N TYR A 11 4.36 -7.61 -3.35
CA TYR A 11 2.93 -7.73 -3.11
C TYR A 11 2.16 -7.99 -4.41
N GLY A 12 2.02 -9.28 -4.77
CA GLY A 12 1.44 -9.70 -6.06
C GLY A 12 0.04 -9.15 -6.40
N ARG A 13 -0.73 -8.67 -5.42
CA ARG A 13 -2.01 -7.97 -5.63
C ARG A 13 -1.90 -6.78 -6.58
N TRP A 14 -0.73 -6.12 -6.60
CA TRP A 14 -0.53 -4.87 -7.32
C TRP A 14 0.04 -5.05 -8.73
N SER A 15 0.12 -6.29 -9.23
CA SER A 15 0.78 -6.63 -10.52
C SER A 15 0.23 -5.85 -11.71
N GLU A 16 -1.07 -5.58 -11.74
CA GLU A 16 -1.72 -4.82 -12.82
C GLU A 16 -1.19 -3.37 -12.94
N LEU A 17 -0.56 -2.83 -11.89
CA LEU A 17 0.07 -1.51 -11.92
C LEU A 17 1.32 -1.46 -12.80
N GLU A 18 1.96 -2.59 -13.10
CA GLU A 18 3.14 -2.64 -13.99
C GLU A 18 2.83 -2.05 -15.36
N THR A 19 1.61 -2.25 -15.88
CA THR A 19 1.17 -1.68 -17.16
C THR A 19 1.27 -0.15 -17.19
N TYR A 20 0.95 0.52 -16.07
CA TYR A 20 1.07 1.98 -15.99
C TYR A 20 2.54 2.41 -15.91
N ILE A 21 3.36 1.67 -15.17
CA ILE A 21 4.80 1.96 -15.03
C ILE A 21 5.51 1.87 -16.37
N ASP A 22 5.26 0.79 -17.12
CA ASP A 22 5.87 0.58 -18.43
C ASP A 22 5.48 1.70 -19.41
N ARG A 23 4.22 2.16 -19.37
CA ARG A 23 3.76 3.29 -20.19
C ARG A 23 4.42 4.61 -19.82
N ILE A 24 4.64 4.86 -18.53
CA ILE A 24 5.35 6.06 -18.04
C ILE A 24 6.80 6.04 -18.55
N GLU A 25 7.53 4.96 -18.31
CA GLU A 25 8.94 4.84 -18.69
C GLU A 25 9.14 4.88 -20.20
N THR A 26 8.25 4.26 -20.97
CA THR A 26 8.31 4.27 -22.44
C THR A 26 8.15 5.68 -23.02
N HIS A 27 7.34 6.53 -22.39
CA HIS A 27 6.96 7.83 -22.96
C HIS A 27 7.65 9.01 -22.28
N ILE A 28 8.43 8.83 -21.21
CA ILE A 28 8.95 9.96 -20.41
C ILE A 28 9.83 10.92 -21.23
N GLU A 29 10.60 10.37 -22.18
CA GLU A 29 11.48 11.15 -23.07
C GLU A 29 10.77 11.65 -24.34
N ILE A 30 9.74 10.92 -24.81
CA ILE A 30 9.10 11.10 -26.12
C ILE A 30 7.81 11.93 -26.01
N ASP A 31 6.99 11.62 -25.01
CA ASP A 31 5.71 12.24 -24.72
C ASP A 31 5.50 12.34 -23.19
N PHE A 32 6.03 13.40 -22.61
CA PHE A 32 5.90 13.63 -21.18
C PHE A 32 4.42 13.81 -20.75
N SER A 33 3.56 14.35 -21.62
CA SER A 33 2.13 14.45 -21.33
C SER A 33 1.48 13.09 -21.16
N HIS A 34 1.83 12.12 -22.02
CA HIS A 34 1.32 10.76 -21.91
C HIS A 34 1.82 10.08 -20.64
N SER A 35 3.09 10.32 -20.28
CA SER A 35 3.67 9.81 -19.04
C SER A 35 2.95 10.36 -17.81
N LEU A 36 2.66 11.65 -17.80
CA LEU A 36 1.97 12.32 -16.69
C LEU A 36 0.52 11.84 -16.53
N GLU A 37 -0.14 11.51 -17.64
CA GLU A 37 -1.48 10.91 -17.61
C GLU A 37 -1.49 9.51 -16.99
N ASN A 38 -0.53 8.67 -17.37
CA ASN A 38 -0.37 7.35 -16.76
C ASN A 38 0.07 7.45 -15.28
N ALA A 39 0.91 8.42 -14.93
CA ALA A 39 1.31 8.69 -13.55
C ALA A 39 0.13 9.09 -12.66
N LYS A 40 -0.75 9.96 -13.17
CA LYS A 40 -2.00 10.32 -12.49
C LYS A 40 -2.91 9.09 -12.33
N ALA A 41 -3.11 8.32 -13.39
CA ALA A 41 -3.95 7.13 -13.36
C ALA A 41 -3.42 6.10 -12.34
N LEU A 42 -2.11 5.91 -12.27
CA LEU A 42 -1.46 5.03 -11.30
C LEU A 42 -1.78 5.44 -9.86
N LEU A 43 -1.61 6.72 -9.50
CA LEU A 43 -1.95 7.22 -8.15
C LEU A 43 -3.44 7.05 -7.83
N GLU A 44 -4.30 7.33 -8.80
CA GLU A 44 -5.74 7.24 -8.64
C GLU A 44 -6.18 5.79 -8.43
N THR A 45 -5.63 4.84 -9.20
CA THR A 45 -5.89 3.40 -9.06
C THR A 45 -5.43 2.88 -7.70
N VAL A 46 -4.22 3.24 -7.26
CA VAL A 46 -3.73 2.87 -5.91
C VAL A 46 -4.68 3.36 -4.82
N GLY A 47 -5.06 4.63 -4.87
CA GLY A 47 -5.96 5.20 -3.88
C GLY A 47 -7.36 4.57 -3.89
N LYS A 48 -7.91 4.28 -5.08
CA LYS A 48 -9.21 3.60 -5.23
C LYS A 48 -9.17 2.19 -4.66
N GLU A 49 -8.13 1.42 -4.98
CA GLU A 49 -7.98 0.05 -4.50
C GLU A 49 -7.92 -0.01 -2.97
N ILE A 50 -7.17 0.90 -2.34
CA ILE A 50 -7.10 1.02 -0.88
C ILE A 50 -8.49 1.36 -0.29
N CYS A 51 -9.24 2.27 -0.91
CA CYS A 51 -10.57 2.62 -0.45
C CYS A 51 -11.55 1.44 -0.57
N THR A 52 -11.51 0.71 -1.69
CA THR A 52 -12.32 -0.49 -1.90
C THR A 52 -12.02 -1.55 -0.85
N CYS A 53 -10.74 -1.87 -0.62
CA CYS A 53 -10.32 -2.83 0.39
C CYS A 53 -10.73 -2.42 1.81
N ASN A 54 -10.67 -1.14 2.13
CA ASN A 54 -11.07 -0.61 3.44
C ASN A 54 -12.58 -0.29 3.53
N SER A 55 -13.41 -0.70 2.57
CA SER A 55 -14.86 -0.46 2.53
C SER A 55 -15.26 1.02 2.65
N VAL A 56 -14.50 1.92 2.02
CA VAL A 56 -14.76 3.37 2.01
C VAL A 56 -15.47 3.78 0.72
N GLU A 57 -16.66 4.38 0.86
CA GLU A 57 -17.41 4.90 -0.29
C GLU A 57 -16.72 6.09 -0.96
N LEU A 58 -16.55 5.97 -2.27
CA LEU A 58 -16.10 7.03 -3.15
C LEU A 58 -17.30 7.69 -3.84
N ASP A 59 -17.18 8.98 -4.14
CA ASP A 59 -18.20 9.71 -4.88
C ASP A 59 -18.25 9.22 -6.33
N ALA A 60 -19.36 9.45 -7.06
CA ALA A 60 -19.54 8.92 -8.43
C ALA A 60 -18.44 9.36 -9.42
N THR A 61 -17.90 10.57 -9.24
CA THR A 61 -16.76 11.11 -10.00
C THR A 61 -15.76 11.73 -9.03
N PRO A 62 -14.99 10.92 -8.30
CA PRO A 62 -14.13 11.45 -7.24
C PRO A 62 -12.90 12.09 -7.87
N SER A 63 -12.49 13.24 -7.33
CA SER A 63 -11.21 13.84 -7.71
C SER A 63 -10.05 13.01 -7.16
N ILE A 64 -8.88 13.05 -7.81
CA ILE A 64 -7.68 12.40 -7.27
C ILE A 64 -7.39 12.82 -5.82
N ASN A 65 -7.62 14.10 -5.50
CA ASN A 65 -7.45 14.64 -4.16
C ASN A 65 -8.39 13.97 -3.15
N SER A 66 -9.68 13.86 -3.48
CA SER A 66 -10.66 13.22 -2.61
C SER A 66 -10.41 11.72 -2.44
N VAL A 67 -9.96 11.01 -3.49
CA VAL A 67 -9.55 9.60 -3.43
C VAL A 67 -8.36 9.44 -2.47
N LEU A 68 -7.29 10.19 -2.68
CA LEU A 68 -6.08 10.09 -1.85
C LEU A 68 -6.40 10.41 -0.39
N LYS A 69 -7.12 11.49 -0.10
CA LYS A 69 -7.49 11.87 1.26
C LYS A 69 -8.31 10.79 1.98
N LYS A 70 -9.27 10.17 1.28
CA LYS A 70 -10.06 9.04 1.81
C LYS A 70 -9.18 7.82 2.06
N ALA A 71 -8.26 7.49 1.15
CA ALA A 71 -7.29 6.40 1.33
C ALA A 71 -6.37 6.62 2.54
N PHE A 72 -5.83 7.83 2.72
CA PHE A 72 -5.00 8.16 3.88
C PHE A 72 -5.78 8.05 5.19
N SER A 73 -7.02 8.52 5.21
CA SER A 73 -7.87 8.50 6.41
C SER A 73 -8.25 7.06 6.79
N SER A 74 -8.55 6.21 5.81
CA SER A 74 -8.94 4.81 6.04
C SER A 74 -7.79 3.94 6.57
N MET A 75 -6.55 4.35 6.33
CA MET A 75 -5.38 3.71 6.91
C MET A 75 -5.21 3.98 8.41
N GLY A 76 -6.01 4.87 9.03
CA GLY A 76 -6.22 4.87 10.48
C GLY A 76 -5.06 5.41 11.32
N TYR A 77 -4.36 6.43 10.83
CA TYR A 77 -3.26 7.01 11.59
C TYR A 77 -3.73 7.71 12.87
N ALA A 78 -3.14 7.33 14.01
CA ALA A 78 -3.46 7.87 15.33
C ALA A 78 -3.21 9.38 15.49
N ASN A 79 -2.30 9.95 14.68
CA ASN A 79 -1.95 11.37 14.71
C ASN A 79 -2.65 12.11 13.57
N SER A 80 -3.98 12.24 13.69
CA SER A 80 -4.88 12.73 12.65
C SER A 80 -4.40 14.06 12.03
N ASN A 81 -3.82 14.97 12.81
CA ASN A 81 -3.35 16.25 12.29
C ASN A 81 -2.12 16.16 11.37
N LEU A 82 -1.06 15.45 11.77
CA LEU A 82 0.15 15.32 10.94
C LEU A 82 -0.14 14.52 9.68
N VAL A 83 -0.97 13.49 9.79
CA VAL A 83 -1.37 12.67 8.65
C VAL A 83 -2.28 13.42 7.72
N ASN A 84 -3.22 14.21 8.24
CA ASN A 84 -4.03 15.09 7.41
C ASN A 84 -3.16 16.11 6.68
N GLN A 85 -2.11 16.64 7.31
CA GLN A 85 -1.17 17.56 6.65
C GLN A 85 -0.34 16.87 5.57
N VAL A 86 0.25 15.70 5.84
CA VAL A 86 1.01 14.92 4.85
C VAL A 86 0.11 14.48 3.71
N SER A 87 -1.07 13.94 4.01
CA SER A 87 -2.08 13.55 3.01
C SER A 87 -2.50 14.73 2.15
N SER A 88 -2.74 15.90 2.76
CA SER A 88 -3.09 17.11 2.02
C SER A 88 -1.94 17.56 1.12
N ALA A 89 -0.69 17.53 1.60
CA ALA A 89 0.47 17.89 0.79
C ALA A 89 0.65 16.94 -0.41
N LEU A 90 0.50 15.63 -0.20
CA LEU A 90 0.59 14.64 -1.28
C LEU A 90 -0.59 14.77 -2.26
N ALA A 91 -1.80 15.04 -1.77
CA ALA A 91 -2.96 15.30 -2.61
C ALA A 91 -2.79 16.60 -3.43
N THR A 92 -2.21 17.64 -2.84
CA THR A 92 -1.83 18.87 -3.54
C THR A 92 -0.79 18.59 -4.62
N ILE A 93 0.23 17.76 -4.35
CA ILE A 93 1.21 17.38 -5.37
C ILE A 93 0.53 16.62 -6.51
N GLY A 94 -0.32 15.63 -6.21
CA GLY A 94 -1.10 14.91 -7.23
C GLY A 94 -2.03 15.82 -8.05
N GLN A 95 -2.59 16.86 -7.42
CA GLN A 95 -3.36 17.90 -8.11
C GLN A 95 -2.49 18.75 -9.03
N GLN A 96 -1.34 19.25 -8.56
CA GLN A 96 -0.41 20.06 -9.37
C GLN A 96 0.15 19.26 -10.54
N VAL A 97 0.39 17.96 -10.36
CA VAL A 97 0.70 17.01 -11.44
C VAL A 97 -0.43 16.99 -12.49
N GLY A 98 -1.69 16.93 -12.06
CA GLY A 98 -2.84 16.95 -12.96
C GLY A 98 -3.05 18.29 -13.67
N GLU A 99 -2.80 19.41 -13.00
CA GLU A 99 -2.86 20.77 -13.56
C GLU A 99 -1.76 20.97 -14.61
N LEU A 100 -0.52 20.58 -14.29
CA LEU A 100 0.58 20.59 -15.25
C LEU A 100 0.27 19.74 -16.49
N ARG A 101 -0.36 18.57 -16.32
CA ARG A 101 -0.86 17.73 -17.43
C ARG A 101 -1.80 18.51 -18.33
N ASN A 102 -2.71 19.31 -17.78
CA ASN A 102 -3.66 20.07 -18.58
C ASN A 102 -2.98 21.18 -19.41
N GLU A 103 -1.88 21.76 -18.91
CA GLU A 103 -1.11 22.76 -19.65
C GLU A 103 -0.30 22.15 -20.82
N ILE A 104 0.31 20.98 -20.59
CA ILE A 104 1.14 20.28 -21.59
C ILE A 104 0.33 19.40 -22.57
N GLY A 105 -0.92 19.07 -22.23
CA GLY A 105 -1.78 18.16 -22.98
C GLY A 105 -2.18 18.66 -24.37
N LEU A 106 -2.41 17.68 -25.28
CA LEU A 106 -2.80 17.88 -26.68
C LEU A 106 -4.26 18.30 -26.87
N THR A 107 -5.13 18.12 -25.87
CA THR A 107 -6.59 18.27 -26.04
C THR A 107 -7.11 19.70 -26.00
N SER A 108 -6.25 20.72 -25.90
CA SER A 108 -6.67 22.11 -26.11
C SER A 108 -6.80 22.37 -27.61
N HIS A 109 -8.05 22.38 -28.10
CA HIS A 109 -8.41 22.76 -29.46
C HIS A 109 -7.59 23.98 -29.96
N GLY A 110 -6.84 23.82 -31.04
CA GLY A 110 -6.25 24.94 -31.79
C GLY A 110 -4.75 25.23 -31.61
N LYS A 111 -3.95 24.35 -30.98
CA LYS A 111 -2.48 24.54 -30.92
C LYS A 111 -1.82 24.35 -32.29
N SER A 112 -0.90 25.24 -32.65
CA SER A 112 -0.08 25.21 -33.87
C SER A 112 0.96 24.08 -33.87
N LEU A 113 1.47 23.71 -35.05
CA LEU A 113 2.53 22.69 -35.22
C LEU A 113 3.78 22.96 -34.37
N GLU A 114 4.11 24.24 -34.14
CA GLU A 114 5.28 24.65 -33.37
C GLU A 114 5.06 24.54 -31.86
N GLU A 115 3.83 24.79 -31.39
CA GLU A 115 3.43 24.57 -30.00
C GLU A 115 3.41 23.07 -29.63
N ILE A 116 3.12 22.20 -30.61
CA ILE A 116 3.24 20.74 -30.45
C ILE A 116 4.71 20.32 -30.32
N LYS A 117 5.61 20.92 -31.12
CA LYS A 117 7.06 20.64 -31.03
C LYS A 117 7.69 21.14 -29.72
N GLN A 118 7.26 22.29 -29.21
CA GLN A 118 7.76 22.87 -27.96
C GLN A 118 7.07 22.31 -26.69
N ARG A 119 6.21 21.29 -26.80
CA ARG A 119 5.51 20.71 -25.63
C ARG A 119 6.48 20.17 -24.56
N ASN A 120 7.54 19.51 -25.01
CA ASN A 120 8.61 18.97 -24.18
C ASN A 120 9.72 20.02 -23.97
N SER A 121 9.47 21.30 -24.14
CA SER A 121 10.40 22.36 -23.69
C SER A 121 9.76 23.30 -22.67
N LYS A 122 8.47 23.15 -22.39
CA LYS A 122 7.74 23.94 -21.37
C LYS A 122 8.01 23.50 -19.93
N VAL A 123 8.49 22.28 -19.74
CA VAL A 123 8.84 21.72 -18.43
C VAL A 123 10.29 21.26 -18.49
N ASP A 124 11.12 21.79 -17.61
CA ASP A 124 12.53 21.42 -17.53
C ASP A 124 12.68 19.93 -17.13
N LEU A 125 13.82 19.33 -17.46
CA LEU A 125 14.09 17.91 -17.18
C LEU A 125 13.99 17.58 -15.69
N LEU A 126 14.53 18.43 -14.82
CA LEU A 126 14.52 18.25 -13.38
C LEU A 126 13.11 18.25 -12.82
N THR A 127 12.23 19.12 -13.33
CA THR A 127 10.81 19.11 -12.96
C THR A 127 10.12 17.81 -13.37
N ARG A 128 10.45 17.22 -14.54
CA ARG A 128 9.87 15.94 -14.96
C ARG A 128 10.28 14.80 -14.06
N GLU A 129 11.58 14.69 -13.79
CA GLU A 129 12.14 13.68 -12.89
C GLU A 129 11.50 13.80 -11.51
N PHE A 130 11.46 15.01 -10.95
CA PHE A 130 10.82 15.26 -9.66
C PHE A 130 9.36 14.79 -9.59
N LEU A 131 8.57 15.03 -10.63
CA LEU A 131 7.16 14.64 -10.64
C LEU A 131 6.98 13.13 -10.70
N ILE A 132 7.74 12.44 -11.55
CA ILE A 132 7.69 10.98 -11.67
C ILE A 132 8.22 10.32 -10.39
N ASP A 133 9.32 10.82 -9.82
CA ASP A 133 9.86 10.34 -8.56
C ASP A 133 8.87 10.53 -7.41
N THR A 134 8.14 11.66 -7.40
CA THR A 134 7.12 11.90 -6.37
C THR A 134 5.96 10.93 -6.52
N VAL A 135 5.48 10.69 -7.74
CA VAL A 135 4.44 9.69 -8.03
C VAL A 135 4.88 8.31 -7.57
N GLU A 136 6.11 7.91 -7.91
CA GLU A 136 6.70 6.64 -7.48
C GLU A 136 6.73 6.54 -5.95
N LEU A 137 7.27 7.54 -5.27
CA LEU A 137 7.45 7.54 -3.82
C LEU A 137 6.11 7.48 -3.08
N VAL A 138 5.11 8.23 -3.54
CA VAL A 138 3.77 8.23 -2.94
C VAL A 138 3.10 6.88 -3.10
N SER A 139 3.17 6.29 -4.29
CA SER A 139 2.58 4.97 -4.55
C SER A 139 3.24 3.87 -3.73
N VAL A 140 4.58 3.88 -3.64
CA VAL A 140 5.34 2.97 -2.77
C VAL A 140 4.89 3.09 -1.32
N PHE A 141 4.80 4.33 -0.82
CA PHE A 141 4.39 4.59 0.55
C PHE A 141 2.98 4.07 0.84
N LEU A 142 2.02 4.39 -0.04
CA LEU A 142 0.62 3.98 0.10
C LEU A 142 0.48 2.45 0.14
N ILE A 143 1.09 1.75 -0.82
CA ILE A 143 1.02 0.29 -0.92
C ILE A 143 1.63 -0.35 0.33
N ARG A 144 2.86 0.02 0.70
CA ARG A 144 3.53 -0.57 1.87
C ARG A 144 2.76 -0.35 3.15
N ASN A 145 2.23 0.86 3.35
CA ASN A 145 1.47 1.16 4.55
C ASN A 145 0.16 0.38 4.60
N PHE A 146 -0.53 0.25 3.47
CA PHE A 146 -1.72 -0.57 3.34
C PHE A 146 -1.43 -2.04 3.68
N GLU A 147 -0.42 -2.65 3.04
CA GLU A 147 -0.08 -4.06 3.24
C GLU A 147 0.40 -4.33 4.67
N THR A 148 1.24 -3.46 5.23
CA THR A 148 1.71 -3.58 6.62
C THR A 148 0.53 -3.56 7.61
N LYS A 149 -0.46 -2.69 7.38
CA LYS A 149 -1.66 -2.66 8.21
C LYS A 149 -2.50 -3.91 8.02
N HIS A 150 -2.71 -4.35 6.79
CA HIS A 150 -3.50 -5.54 6.50
C HIS A 150 -2.89 -6.78 7.16
N LEU A 151 -1.55 -6.87 7.18
CA LEU A 151 -0.81 -7.93 7.87
C LEU A 151 -1.02 -7.86 9.39
N ARG A 152 -0.98 -6.66 9.99
CA ARG A 152 -1.23 -6.45 11.42
C ARG A 152 -2.67 -6.82 11.81
N THR A 153 -3.66 -6.35 11.07
CA THR A 153 -5.07 -6.67 11.34
C THR A 153 -5.36 -8.15 11.14
N ALA A 154 -4.74 -8.81 10.15
CA ALA A 154 -4.84 -10.26 10.00
C ALA A 154 -4.22 -11.01 11.19
N HIS A 155 -3.12 -10.48 11.74
CA HIS A 155 -2.49 -11.03 12.94
C HIS A 155 -3.34 -10.85 14.20
N GLU A 156 -3.92 -9.66 14.40
CA GLU A 156 -4.87 -9.38 15.49
C GLU A 156 -6.13 -10.25 15.36
N THR A 157 -6.70 -10.37 14.17
CA THR A 157 -7.90 -11.19 13.93
C THR A 157 -7.62 -12.67 14.21
N LEU A 158 -6.46 -13.19 13.78
CA LEU A 158 -6.06 -14.55 14.11
C LEU A 158 -5.84 -14.72 15.61
N THR A 159 -5.25 -13.71 16.27
CA THR A 159 -5.12 -13.72 17.73
C THR A 159 -6.48 -13.76 18.42
N ASP A 160 -7.49 -13.09 17.89
CA ASP A 160 -8.85 -13.15 18.46
C ASP A 160 -9.59 -14.44 18.11
N SER A 161 -9.38 -15.01 16.92
CA SER A 161 -10.15 -16.17 16.41
C SER A 161 -9.53 -17.53 16.68
N LEU A 162 -8.21 -17.63 16.85
CA LEU A 162 -7.53 -18.91 17.05
C LEU A 162 -7.97 -19.51 18.39
N ASP A 163 -8.68 -20.64 18.31
CA ASP A 163 -9.07 -21.46 19.44
C ASP A 163 -7.94 -22.44 19.75
N TYR A 164 -7.65 -22.61 21.04
CA TYR A 164 -6.65 -23.55 21.52
C TYR A 164 -6.91 -24.97 21.04
N LEU A 165 -8.18 -25.39 20.96
CA LEU A 165 -8.56 -26.73 20.54
C LEU A 165 -8.36 -26.99 19.04
N GLU A 166 -8.32 -25.94 18.21
CA GLU A 166 -8.12 -26.07 16.76
C GLU A 166 -6.63 -26.24 16.38
N ALA A 167 -5.72 -26.04 17.33
CA ALA A 167 -4.28 -26.07 17.15
C ALA A 167 -3.61 -27.28 17.84
N GLU A 168 -4.30 -28.43 17.87
CA GLU A 168 -3.86 -29.66 18.57
C GLU A 168 -2.44 -30.09 18.17
N ASP A 169 -2.13 -30.19 16.88
CA ASP A 169 -0.81 -30.60 16.37
C ASP A 169 0.32 -29.68 16.87
N PHE A 170 0.06 -28.38 16.91
CA PHE A 170 1.03 -27.40 17.43
C PHE A 170 1.17 -27.53 18.94
N ASN A 171 0.07 -27.67 19.67
CA ASN A 171 0.08 -27.80 21.13
C ASN A 171 0.88 -29.03 21.56
N GLU A 172 0.63 -30.18 20.94
CA GLU A 172 1.38 -31.41 21.19
C GLU A 172 2.88 -31.22 20.93
N SER A 173 3.25 -30.65 19.77
CA SER A 173 4.66 -30.38 19.44
C SER A 173 5.33 -29.43 20.42
N TRP A 174 4.59 -28.43 20.91
CA TRP A 174 5.09 -27.44 21.85
C TRP A 174 5.26 -28.04 23.26
N ASP A 175 4.28 -28.83 23.70
CA ASP A 175 4.31 -29.50 25.00
C ASP A 175 5.35 -30.61 25.05
N ASP A 176 5.59 -31.34 23.95
CA ASP A 176 6.69 -32.29 23.86
C ASP A 176 8.06 -31.61 23.97
N SER A 177 8.17 -30.37 23.47
CA SER A 177 9.42 -29.60 23.47
C SER A 177 9.72 -28.95 24.83
N PHE A 178 8.69 -28.46 25.53
CA PHE A 178 8.84 -27.62 26.72
C PHE A 178 8.25 -28.22 28.00
N GLY A 179 7.50 -29.32 27.90
CA GLY A 179 6.89 -30.05 29.01
C GLY A 179 5.77 -29.28 29.71
N GLU A 180 5.50 -29.67 30.95
CA GLU A 180 4.49 -29.04 31.80
C GLU A 180 5.14 -28.27 32.96
N PHE A 181 4.48 -27.20 33.40
CA PHE A 181 4.82 -26.50 34.63
C PHE A 181 4.02 -27.06 35.80
N VAL A 182 4.72 -27.47 36.86
CA VAL A 182 4.11 -28.04 38.07
C VAL A 182 4.26 -27.09 39.26
N MET A 183 3.15 -26.80 39.93
CA MET A 183 3.11 -26.04 41.19
C MET A 183 2.27 -26.80 42.23
N GLY A 184 2.95 -27.53 43.13
CA GLY A 184 2.25 -28.37 44.12
C GLY A 184 1.45 -29.47 43.43
N ASP A 185 0.13 -29.45 43.63
CA ASP A 185 -0.80 -30.41 43.01
C ASP A 185 -1.34 -29.95 41.64
N TYR A 186 -0.93 -28.76 41.16
CA TYR A 186 -1.35 -28.21 39.87
C TYR A 186 -0.30 -28.49 38.80
N SER A 187 -0.72 -28.90 37.60
CA SER A 187 0.12 -29.06 36.41
C SER A 187 -0.55 -28.40 35.20
N TYR A 188 0.23 -27.68 34.40
CA TYR A 188 -0.26 -26.99 33.20
C TYR A 188 0.74 -27.19 32.03
N PRO A 189 0.29 -27.63 30.85
CA PRO A 189 1.13 -27.70 29.65
C PRO A 189 1.68 -26.35 29.22
N ALA A 190 2.87 -26.35 28.62
CA ALA A 190 3.53 -25.13 28.16
C ALA A 190 2.71 -24.37 27.11
N SER A 191 2.01 -25.09 26.22
CA SER A 191 1.14 -24.55 25.19
C SER A 191 -0.07 -23.83 25.79
N GLU A 192 -0.71 -24.43 26.81
CA GLU A 192 -1.83 -23.83 27.54
C GLU A 192 -1.40 -22.56 28.29
N ILE A 193 -0.22 -22.58 28.91
CA ILE A 193 0.35 -21.40 29.56
C ILE A 193 0.60 -20.30 28.53
N LEU A 194 1.23 -20.62 27.40
CA LEU A 194 1.53 -19.65 26.36
C LEU A 194 0.24 -19.03 25.80
N PHE A 195 -0.78 -19.84 25.52
CA PHE A 195 -2.07 -19.38 25.02
C PHE A 195 -2.77 -18.40 25.97
N ASN A 196 -2.76 -18.69 27.27
CA ASN A 196 -3.48 -17.89 28.28
C ASN A 196 -2.69 -16.67 28.78
N VAL A 197 -1.36 -16.74 28.79
CA VAL A 197 -0.49 -15.68 29.33
C VAL A 197 -0.05 -14.69 28.24
N ASP A 198 0.25 -15.18 27.05
CA ASP A 198 0.67 -14.36 25.90
C ASP A 198 0.13 -14.95 24.59
N LYS A 199 -1.16 -14.71 24.36
CA LYS A 199 -1.85 -15.20 23.15
C LYS A 199 -1.19 -14.72 21.86
N GLN A 200 -0.54 -13.55 21.87
CA GLN A 200 0.16 -13.03 20.70
C GLN A 200 1.42 -13.85 20.41
N ALA A 201 2.20 -14.20 21.44
CA ALA A 201 3.33 -15.11 21.30
C ALA A 201 2.87 -16.50 20.82
N TYR A 202 1.80 -17.04 21.39
CA TYR A 202 1.20 -18.31 20.95
C TYR A 202 0.91 -18.32 19.44
N VAL A 203 0.25 -17.27 18.93
CA VAL A 203 -0.12 -17.16 17.51
C VAL A 203 1.11 -17.05 16.59
N ASN A 204 2.17 -16.37 17.05
CA ASN A 204 3.43 -16.27 16.30
C ASN A 204 4.11 -17.62 16.12
N GLU A 205 4.17 -18.40 17.21
CA GLU A 205 4.78 -19.73 17.21
C GLU A 205 3.93 -20.71 16.40
N TYR A 206 2.59 -20.66 16.56
CA TYR A 206 1.66 -21.45 15.75
C TYR A 206 1.84 -21.19 14.24
N LYS A 207 1.95 -19.92 13.83
CA LYS A 207 2.24 -19.58 12.43
C LYS A 207 3.57 -20.15 11.96
N SER A 208 4.62 -19.96 12.75
CA SER A 208 5.97 -20.45 12.44
C SER A 208 5.99 -21.97 12.26
N PHE A 209 5.21 -22.69 13.07
CA PHE A 209 4.98 -24.13 12.95
C PHE A 209 4.29 -24.47 11.62
N THR A 210 3.15 -23.84 11.32
CA THR A 210 2.39 -24.13 10.08
C THR A 210 3.11 -23.72 8.79
N GLU A 211 3.96 -22.69 8.82
CA GLU A 211 4.75 -22.22 7.69
C GLU A 211 6.06 -23.01 7.54
N GLY A 212 6.53 -23.67 8.60
CA GLY A 212 7.73 -24.52 8.62
C GLY A 212 7.52 -25.94 8.10
N ASP A 213 6.26 -26.40 7.99
CA ASP A 213 5.87 -27.73 7.49
C ASP A 213 5.68 -27.80 5.95
N VAL A 214 6.34 -26.91 5.19
CA VAL A 214 6.40 -26.94 3.71
C VAL A 214 7.77 -27.35 3.19
#